data_AF-A0AAQ1RWX3-F1
#
_entry.id   AF-A0AAQ1RWX3-F1
#
_cell.length_a   1.000
_cell.length_b   1.000
_cell.length_c   1.000
_cell.angle_alpha   90.00
_cell.angle_beta   90.00
_cell.angle_gamma   90.00
#
_symmetry.space_group_name_H-M   'P 1'
#
loop_
_entity.id
_entity.type
_entity.pdbx_description
1 polymer ?
#
loop_
_entity_poly.entity_id
_entity_poly.type
_entity_poly.pdbx_seq_one_letter_code
_entity_poly.pdbx_strand_id
1 'polypeptide(L)'
;MPKYREARIAKGLKQADISAALRPFGEYVPVPVISRYETGQSLPTPRQHEIMCKVLDSEELLSTQEVKFSFIRRVKPPVGPGTSIYRLTADLPRELADAEAPLAEKLKVCGYSTLVEWQLHNLRLLNRRYKKKKAALDGANIEDGKRIKATHSIGREEEKVNV
;
A
#
# COMPACT_ATOMS: atom_id res chain seq x y z
N MET A 1 -27.24 -16.69 4.94
CA MET A 1 -27.19 -16.25 3.52
C MET A 1 -27.53 -14.77 3.45
N PRO A 2 -27.03 -14.00 2.48
CA PRO A 2 -26.98 -12.54 2.59
C PRO A 2 -28.34 -11.91 2.34
N LYS A 3 -29.09 -11.70 3.43
CA LYS A 3 -30.42 -11.06 3.48
C LYS A 3 -30.50 -9.75 2.69
N TYR A 4 -29.38 -9.03 2.57
CA TYR A 4 -29.27 -7.82 1.74
C TYR A 4 -29.61 -8.02 0.27
N ARG A 5 -29.12 -9.09 -0.36
CA ARG A 5 -29.34 -9.32 -1.78
C ARG A 5 -30.82 -9.61 -2.05
N GLU A 6 -31.41 -10.43 -1.19
CA GLU A 6 -32.83 -10.81 -1.26
C GLU A 6 -33.73 -9.59 -1.03
N ALA A 7 -33.48 -8.81 0.03
CA ALA A 7 -34.24 -7.60 0.32
C ALA A 7 -34.12 -6.55 -0.79
N ARG A 8 -32.93 -6.40 -1.40
CA ARG A 8 -32.74 -5.51 -2.54
C ARG A 8 -33.53 -5.96 -3.76
N ILE A 9 -33.50 -7.25 -4.09
CA ILE A 9 -34.25 -7.81 -5.22
C ILE A 9 -35.76 -7.67 -4.99
N ALA A 10 -36.23 -7.91 -3.77
CA ALA A 10 -37.65 -7.74 -3.41
C ALA A 10 -38.14 -6.30 -3.62
N LYS A 11 -37.29 -5.30 -3.42
CA LYS A 11 -37.58 -3.89 -3.72
C LYS A 11 -37.33 -3.47 -5.17
N GLY A 12 -36.86 -4.36 -6.04
CA GLY A 12 -36.54 -4.05 -7.43
C GLY A 12 -35.37 -3.08 -7.61
N LEU A 13 -34.52 -2.91 -6.59
CA LEU A 13 -33.41 -1.96 -6.62
C LEU A 13 -32.14 -2.59 -7.21
N LYS A 14 -31.34 -1.78 -7.91
CA LYS A 14 -29.98 -2.14 -8.33
C LYS A 14 -28.99 -1.77 -7.21
N GLN A 15 -27.81 -2.38 -7.23
CA GLN A 15 -26.75 -2.06 -6.27
C GLN A 15 -26.32 -0.58 -6.37
N ALA A 16 -26.41 0.01 -7.57
CA ALA A 16 -26.17 1.44 -7.79
C ALA A 16 -27.16 2.33 -7.03
N ASP A 17 -28.42 1.89 -6.90
CA ASP A 17 -29.45 2.66 -6.21
C ASP A 17 -29.20 2.66 -4.70
N ILE A 18 -28.69 1.55 -4.15
CA ILE A 18 -28.23 1.48 -2.75
C ILE A 18 -27.03 2.40 -2.50
N SER A 19 -26.07 2.42 -3.43
CA SER A 19 -24.93 3.34 -3.37
C SER A 19 -25.39 4.80 -3.38
N ALA A 20 -26.34 5.14 -4.25
CA ALA A 20 -26.90 6.48 -4.35
C ALA A 20 -27.69 6.86 -3.07
N ALA A 21 -28.46 5.94 -2.50
CA ALA A 21 -29.27 6.17 -1.31
C ALA A 21 -28.43 6.41 -0.03
N LEU A 22 -27.18 5.95 0.00
CA LEU A 22 -26.25 6.19 1.11
C LEU A 22 -25.61 7.59 1.05
N ARG A 23 -25.47 8.19 -0.14
CA ARG A 23 -24.80 9.50 -0.34
C ARG A 23 -25.43 10.65 0.45
N PRO A 24 -26.77 10.82 0.53
CA PRO A 24 -27.40 11.88 1.31
C PRO A 24 -27.03 11.87 2.80
N PHE A 25 -26.61 10.72 3.34
CA PHE A 25 -26.24 10.56 4.75
C PHE A 25 -24.73 10.76 5.00
N GLY A 26 -23.98 11.19 3.98
CA GLY A 26 -22.52 11.38 4.04
C GLY A 26 -21.71 10.08 3.93
N GLU A 27 -22.36 8.96 3.60
CA GLU A 27 -21.72 7.65 3.44
C GLU A 27 -21.56 7.34 1.95
N TYR A 28 -20.32 7.39 1.44
CA TYR A 28 -20.04 6.91 0.08
C TYR A 28 -19.59 5.46 0.12
N VAL A 29 -20.46 4.57 -0.36
CA VAL A 29 -20.15 3.13 -0.51
C VAL A 29 -20.22 2.78 -2.00
N PRO A 30 -19.09 2.44 -2.65
CA PRO A 30 -19.09 2.10 -4.07
C PRO A 30 -19.73 0.72 -4.30
N VAL A 31 -20.31 0.52 -5.48
CA VAL A 31 -21.03 -0.72 -5.86
C VAL A 31 -20.25 -2.02 -5.59
N PRO A 32 -18.93 -2.12 -5.86
CA PRO A 32 -18.17 -3.32 -5.53
C PRO A 32 -18.18 -3.67 -4.03
N VAL A 33 -18.25 -2.66 -3.15
CA VAL A 33 -18.31 -2.87 -1.71
C VAL A 33 -19.71 -3.34 -1.29
N ILE A 34 -20.76 -2.83 -1.92
CA ILE A 34 -22.14 -3.31 -1.72
C ILE A 34 -22.24 -4.79 -2.13
N SER A 35 -21.64 -5.16 -3.27
CA SER A 35 -21.56 -6.56 -3.68
C SER A 35 -20.89 -7.43 -2.63
N ARG A 36 -19.86 -6.94 -1.94
CA ARG A 36 -19.18 -7.69 -0.85
C ARG A 36 -20.05 -7.86 0.38
N TYR A 37 -20.88 -6.86 0.71
CA TYR A 37 -21.91 -7.00 1.76
C TYR A 37 -22.94 -8.06 1.37
N GLU A 38 -23.42 -8.01 0.13
CA GLU A 38 -24.37 -8.97 -0.44
C GLU A 38 -23.82 -10.37 -0.63
N THR A 39 -22.52 -10.61 -0.52
CA THR A 39 -21.93 -11.96 -0.56
C THR A 39 -21.36 -12.39 0.79
N GLY A 40 -21.49 -11.56 1.83
CA GLY A 40 -20.93 -11.82 3.16
C GLY A 40 -19.39 -11.77 3.22
N GLN A 41 -18.73 -11.19 2.21
CA GLN A 41 -17.27 -11.02 2.20
C GLN A 41 -16.80 -9.88 3.11
N SER A 42 -17.68 -8.91 3.37
CA SER A 42 -17.46 -7.84 4.33
C SER A 42 -18.76 -7.48 5.02
N LEU A 43 -18.67 -6.83 6.18
CA LEU A 43 -19.81 -6.30 6.90
C LEU A 43 -19.87 -4.77 6.73
N PRO A 44 -21.08 -4.17 6.61
CA PRO A 44 -21.25 -2.73 6.67
C PRO A 44 -20.90 -2.20 8.07
N THR A 45 -20.57 -0.91 8.16
CA THR A 45 -20.49 -0.26 9.49
C THR A 45 -21.88 -0.19 10.13
N PRO A 46 -21.98 -0.04 11.47
CA PRO A 46 -23.28 0.13 12.14
C PRO A 46 -24.16 1.21 11.52
N ARG A 47 -23.57 2.36 11.19
CA ARG A 47 -24.28 3.47 10.55
C ARG A 47 -24.74 3.13 9.13
N GLN A 48 -23.90 2.47 8.33
CA GLN A 48 -24.29 2.04 6.98
C GLN A 48 -25.39 0.98 7.04
N HIS A 49 -25.31 0.05 8.00
CA HIS A 49 -26.34 -0.95 8.24
C HIS A 49 -27.69 -0.31 8.55
N GLU A 50 -27.75 0.64 9.49
CA GLU A 50 -28.98 1.35 9.85
C GLU A 50 -29.62 2.05 8.64
N ILE A 51 -28.82 2.72 7.81
CA ILE A 51 -29.32 3.39 6.61
C ILE A 51 -29.81 2.36 5.59
N MET A 52 -29.07 1.27 5.38
CA MET A 52 -29.49 0.20 4.48
C MET A 52 -30.79 -0.47 4.94
N CYS A 53 -30.99 -0.67 6.25
CA CYS A 53 -32.24 -1.17 6.82
C CYS A 53 -33.41 -0.22 6.50
N LYS A 54 -33.21 1.10 6.58
CA LYS A 54 -34.23 2.09 6.20
C LYS A 54 -34.53 2.06 4.69
N VAL A 55 -33.50 2.03 3.85
CA VAL A 55 -33.65 2.00 2.38
C VAL A 55 -34.37 0.72 1.94
N LEU A 56 -34.05 -0.41 2.57
CA LEU A 56 -34.60 -1.72 2.27
C LEU A 56 -35.86 -2.05 3.06
N ASP A 57 -36.32 -1.16 3.94
CA ASP A 57 -37.49 -1.31 4.81
C ASP A 57 -37.52 -2.68 5.51
N SER A 58 -36.40 -3.01 6.15
CA SER A 58 -36.19 -4.27 6.83
C SER A 58 -35.31 -4.06 8.06
N GLU A 59 -35.85 -4.38 9.24
CA GLU A 59 -35.14 -4.23 10.52
C GLU A 59 -34.20 -5.42 10.83
N GLU A 60 -34.26 -6.51 10.05
CA GLU A 60 -33.61 -7.79 10.38
C GLU A 60 -32.49 -8.21 9.41
N LEU A 61 -31.94 -7.29 8.60
CA LEU A 61 -30.94 -7.62 7.57
C LEU A 61 -29.66 -8.24 8.15
N LEU A 62 -29.25 -7.81 9.33
CA LEU A 62 -28.20 -8.39 10.17
C LEU A 62 -28.59 -8.12 11.62
N SER A 63 -28.22 -9.02 12.53
CA SER A 63 -28.39 -8.79 13.96
C SER A 63 -27.45 -7.68 14.45
N THR A 64 -27.88 -6.93 15.46
CA THR A 64 -27.07 -5.88 16.10
C THR A 64 -25.71 -6.40 16.58
N GLN A 65 -25.64 -7.67 17.00
CA GLN A 65 -24.39 -8.32 17.39
C GLN A 65 -23.47 -8.57 16.19
N GLU A 66 -23.99 -8.99 15.03
CA GLU A 66 -23.18 -9.21 13.81
C GLU A 66 -22.54 -7.91 13.31
N VAL A 67 -23.24 -6.78 13.40
CA VAL A 67 -22.75 -5.49 12.90
C VAL A 67 -21.83 -4.78 13.91
N LYS A 68 -22.11 -4.93 15.21
CA LYS A 68 -21.30 -4.34 16.29
C LYS A 68 -20.13 -5.21 16.72
N PHE A 69 -20.00 -6.45 16.24
CA PHE A 69 -18.80 -7.23 16.48
C PHE A 69 -17.64 -6.54 15.77
N SER A 70 -16.94 -5.70 16.52
CA SER A 70 -15.67 -5.12 16.13
C SER A 70 -14.81 -6.29 15.68
N PHE A 71 -14.44 -6.31 14.39
CA PHE A 71 -13.35 -7.14 13.93
C PHE A 71 -12.24 -6.97 14.97
N ILE A 72 -11.83 -8.07 15.61
CA ILE A 72 -10.58 -8.09 16.36
C ILE A 72 -9.56 -7.72 15.29
N ARG A 73 -9.20 -6.43 15.23
CA ARG A 73 -8.06 -5.99 14.44
C ARG A 73 -6.96 -6.86 14.95
N ARG A 74 -6.50 -7.81 14.14
CA ARG A 74 -5.24 -8.48 14.40
C ARG A 74 -4.25 -7.33 14.46
N VAL A 75 -3.90 -6.94 15.69
CA VAL A 75 -2.85 -5.98 15.95
C VAL A 75 -1.69 -6.53 15.13
N LYS A 76 -1.20 -5.76 14.15
CA LYS A 76 0.03 -6.15 13.46
C LYS A 76 1.00 -6.52 14.57
N PRO A 77 1.57 -7.75 14.58
CA PRO A 77 2.42 -8.16 15.67
C PRO A 77 3.43 -7.03 15.90
N PRO A 78 3.61 -6.58 17.15
CA PRO A 78 4.61 -5.57 17.44
C PRO A 78 5.89 -6.04 16.78
N VAL A 79 6.57 -5.14 16.06
CA VAL A 79 7.85 -5.41 15.43
C VAL A 79 8.78 -5.83 16.58
N GLY A 80 8.92 -7.13 16.78
CA GLY A 80 9.58 -7.67 17.97
C GLY A 80 11.04 -7.24 18.01
N PRO A 81 11.63 -7.11 19.20
CA PRO A 81 13.07 -6.86 19.33
C PRO A 81 13.80 -8.06 18.72
N GLY A 82 14.33 -7.88 17.50
CA GLY A 82 14.93 -8.97 16.72
C GLY A 82 14.79 -8.84 15.20
N THR A 83 13.99 -7.92 14.67
CA THR A 83 13.95 -7.70 13.20
C THR A 83 14.94 -6.63 12.79
N SER A 84 16.21 -7.03 12.64
CA SER A 84 17.29 -6.24 12.01
C SER A 84 17.10 -6.00 10.50
N ILE A 85 15.87 -6.18 9.99
CA ILE A 85 15.56 -6.20 8.57
C ILE A 85 14.94 -4.85 8.18
N TYR A 86 15.73 -4.02 7.51
CA TYR A 86 15.24 -2.82 6.85
C TYR A 86 14.42 -3.22 5.61
N ARG A 87 13.11 -2.95 5.61
CA ARG A 87 12.24 -3.23 4.45
C ARG A 87 12.27 -2.04 3.50
N LEU A 88 12.86 -2.25 2.32
CA LEU A 88 12.87 -1.30 1.22
C LEU A 88 11.94 -1.81 0.10
N THR A 89 10.96 -1.01 -0.28
CA THR A 89 10.11 -1.24 -1.46
C THR A 89 10.31 -0.07 -2.41
N ALA A 90 10.68 -0.36 -3.66
CA ALA A 90 10.81 0.62 -4.73
C ALA A 90 10.18 0.07 -5.99
N ASP A 91 9.49 0.93 -6.73
CA ASP A 91 8.91 0.58 -8.02
C ASP A 91 10.01 0.56 -9.09
N LEU A 92 10.13 -0.56 -9.79
CA LEU A 92 11.03 -0.70 -10.93
C LEU A 92 10.22 -0.52 -12.21
N PRO A 93 10.58 0.44 -13.09
CA PRO A 93 9.92 0.59 -14.38
C PRO A 93 9.91 -0.72 -15.14
N ARG A 94 8.73 -1.12 -15.62
CA ARG A 94 8.53 -2.42 -16.26
C ARG A 94 9.40 -2.62 -17.49
N GLU A 95 9.58 -1.55 -18.26
CA GLU A 95 10.43 -1.53 -19.45
C GLU A 95 11.86 -1.97 -19.13
N LEU A 96 12.42 -1.55 -17.99
CA LEU A 96 13.76 -1.96 -17.56
C LEU A 96 13.78 -3.37 -16.96
N ALA A 97 12.73 -3.72 -16.20
CA ALA A 97 12.61 -5.03 -15.58
C ALA A 97 12.53 -6.16 -16.62
N ASP A 98 11.79 -5.91 -17.71
CA ASP A 98 11.43 -6.91 -18.72
C ASP A 98 12.16 -6.71 -20.07
N ALA A 99 13.05 -5.69 -20.20
CA ALA A 99 13.89 -5.51 -21.38
C ALA A 99 14.70 -6.79 -21.68
N GLU A 100 14.67 -7.33 -22.90
CA GLU A 100 15.34 -8.59 -23.32
C GLU A 100 14.78 -9.88 -22.69
N ALA A 101 14.57 -9.91 -21.37
CA ALA A 101 14.07 -11.07 -20.63
C ALA A 101 13.45 -10.66 -19.28
N PRO A 102 12.65 -11.53 -18.63
CA PRO A 102 12.18 -11.29 -17.28
C PRO A 102 13.34 -11.10 -16.29
N LEU A 103 13.20 -10.18 -15.34
CA LEU A 103 14.24 -9.87 -14.35
C LEU A 103 14.80 -11.13 -13.65
N ALA A 104 13.93 -12.08 -13.29
CA ALA A 104 14.34 -13.32 -12.64
C ALA A 104 15.32 -14.15 -13.49
N GLU A 105 15.13 -14.17 -14.81
CA GLU A 105 16.00 -14.89 -15.74
C GLU A 105 17.36 -14.20 -15.88
N LYS A 106 17.36 -12.87 -16.03
CA LYS A 106 18.59 -12.06 -16.05
C LYS A 106 19.44 -12.31 -14.79
N LEU A 107 18.79 -12.31 -13.62
CA LEU A 107 19.48 -12.54 -12.35
C LEU A 107 20.13 -13.93 -12.31
N LYS A 108 19.43 -14.96 -12.78
CA LYS A 108 19.96 -16.32 -12.86
C LYS A 108 21.18 -16.41 -13.79
N VAL A 109 21.09 -15.81 -14.98
CA VAL A 109 22.21 -15.78 -15.95
C VAL A 109 23.40 -15.01 -15.38
N CYS A 110 23.15 -13.93 -14.63
CA CYS A 110 24.20 -13.18 -13.93
C CYS A 110 24.70 -13.84 -12.63
N GLY A 111 24.29 -15.09 -12.34
CA GLY A 111 24.80 -15.87 -11.21
C GLY A 111 24.13 -15.59 -9.87
N TYR A 112 23.00 -14.89 -9.84
CA TYR A 112 22.23 -14.67 -8.61
C TYR A 112 21.12 -15.70 -8.47
N SER A 113 21.03 -16.31 -7.28
CA SER A 113 19.98 -17.27 -6.95
C SER A 113 18.66 -16.60 -6.56
N THR A 114 18.72 -15.39 -6.01
CA THR A 114 17.56 -14.64 -5.50
C THR A 114 17.68 -13.13 -5.72
N LEU A 115 16.54 -12.43 -5.74
CA LEU A 115 16.48 -10.97 -5.76
C LEU A 115 17.22 -10.36 -4.56
N VAL A 116 17.11 -10.99 -3.40
CA VAL A 116 17.77 -10.55 -2.16
C VAL A 116 19.29 -10.61 -2.30
N GLU A 117 19.83 -11.68 -2.88
CA GLU A 117 21.27 -11.82 -3.11
C GLU A 117 21.80 -10.72 -4.04
N TRP A 118 21.09 -10.46 -5.14
CA TRP A 118 21.40 -9.37 -6.06
C TRP A 118 21.38 -8.00 -5.36
N GLN A 119 20.35 -7.73 -4.54
CA GLN A 119 20.27 -6.49 -3.77
C GLN A 119 21.40 -6.35 -2.74
N LEU A 120 21.74 -7.42 -2.03
CA LEU A 120 22.85 -7.44 -1.07
C LEU A 120 24.19 -7.15 -1.76
N HIS A 121 24.41 -7.71 -2.95
CA HIS A 121 25.61 -7.41 -3.73
C HIS A 121 25.68 -5.92 -4.08
N ASN A 122 24.62 -5.35 -4.64
CA ASN A 122 24.56 -3.92 -4.98
C ASN A 122 24.78 -3.03 -3.75
N LEU A 123 24.18 -3.37 -2.61
CA LEU A 123 24.34 -2.63 -1.36
C LEU A 123 25.80 -2.69 -0.84
N ARG A 124 26.47 -3.84 -0.96
CA ARG A 124 27.89 -3.98 -0.62
C ARG A 124 28.77 -3.11 -1.52
N LEU A 125 28.48 -3.07 -2.83
CA LEU A 125 29.19 -2.20 -3.76
C LEU A 125 28.97 -0.72 -3.43
N LEU A 126 27.73 -0.33 -3.14
CA LEU A 126 27.40 1.03 -2.72
C LEU A 126 28.15 1.41 -1.44
N ASN A 127 28.15 0.54 -0.43
CA ASN A 127 28.88 0.77 0.82
C ASN A 127 30.38 0.92 0.61
N ARG A 128 30.99 0.14 -0.29
CA ARG A 128 32.41 0.30 -0.66
C ARG A 128 32.66 1.67 -1.30
N ARG A 129 31.80 2.08 -2.25
CA ARG A 129 31.90 3.40 -2.91
C ARG A 129 31.71 4.54 -1.90
N TYR A 130 30.71 4.43 -1.03
CA TYR A 130 30.45 5.41 0.02
C TYR A 130 31.63 5.54 0.99
N LYS A 131 32.19 4.42 1.47
CA LYS A 131 33.39 4.45 2.34
C LYS A 131 34.56 5.15 1.67
N LYS A 132 34.84 4.86 0.39
CA LYS A 132 35.91 5.52 -0.37
C LYS A 132 35.68 7.02 -0.50
N LYS A 133 34.47 7.43 -0.92
CA LYS A 133 34.12 8.86 -1.06
C LYS A 133 34.12 9.59 0.27
N LYS A 134 33.61 8.97 1.33
CA LYS A 134 33.60 9.54 2.68
C LYS A 134 35.02 9.74 3.20
N ALA A 135 35.91 8.78 3.03
CA ALA A 135 37.32 8.93 3.42
C ALA A 135 38.01 10.07 2.65
N ALA A 136 37.72 10.24 1.36
CA ALA A 136 38.24 11.36 0.57
C ALA A 136 37.68 12.71 1.03
N LEU A 137 36.38 12.78 1.38
CA LEU A 137 35.76 13.98 1.92
C LEU A 137 36.25 14.31 3.32
N ASP A 138 36.41 13.30 4.19
CA ASP A 138 36.94 13.48 5.54
C ASP A 138 38.43 13.89 5.48
N GLY A 139 39.21 13.35 4.53
CA GLY A 139 40.59 13.77 4.28
C GLY A 139 40.72 15.17 3.69
N ALA A 140 39.86 15.54 2.72
CA ALA A 140 39.83 16.89 2.15
C ALA A 140 39.31 17.95 3.13
N ASN A 141 38.52 17.56 4.14
CA ASN A 141 38.11 18.44 5.24
C ASN A 141 39.18 18.54 6.36
N ILE A 142 40.35 17.93 6.16
CA ILE A 142 41.54 18.02 7.01
C ILE A 142 42.71 18.53 6.14
N GLU A 143 42.53 19.65 5.46
CA GLU A 143 43.64 20.55 5.13
C GLU A 143 43.41 21.84 5.92
N ASP A 144 44.45 22.29 6.64
CA ASP A 144 44.47 23.45 7.55
C ASP A 144 43.65 23.38 8.85
N GLY A 145 43.52 22.19 9.46
CA GLY A 145 43.16 22.05 10.88
C GLY A 145 41.78 22.58 11.30
N LYS A 146 40.92 22.96 10.35
CA LYS A 146 39.56 23.43 10.61
C LYS A 146 38.56 22.67 9.75
N ARG A 147 37.65 21.97 10.42
CA ARG A 147 36.59 21.15 9.82
C ARG A 147 35.59 22.04 9.08
N ILE A 148 35.64 22.06 7.75
CA ILE A 148 34.65 22.77 6.93
C ILE A 148 33.36 21.94 6.90
N LYS A 149 32.24 22.51 7.36
CA LYS A 149 30.92 21.87 7.24
C LYS A 149 30.46 21.95 5.78
N ALA A 150 30.58 20.86 5.03
CA ALA A 150 30.04 20.77 3.69
C ALA A 150 28.50 20.77 3.73
N THR A 151 27.88 21.88 3.34
CA THR A 151 26.46 21.95 3.01
C THR A 151 26.26 21.38 1.61
N HIS A 152 25.75 20.15 1.50
CA HIS A 152 25.25 19.62 0.22
C HIS A 152 23.79 20.01 0.04
N SER A 153 23.56 21.10 -0.68
CA SER A 153 22.31 21.34 -1.39
C SER A 153 22.27 20.42 -2.61
N ILE A 154 21.38 19.43 -2.60
CA ILE A 154 21.08 18.61 -3.77
C ILE A 154 20.34 19.51 -4.76
N GLY A 155 21.04 19.94 -5.81
CA GLY A 155 20.44 20.68 -6.93
C GLY A 155 19.44 19.78 -7.65
N ARG A 156 18.18 20.20 -7.67
CA ARG A 156 17.12 19.65 -8.50
C ARG A 156 17.25 20.33 -9.86
N GLU A 157 17.81 19.66 -10.85
CA GLU A 157 17.69 20.12 -12.24
C GLU A 157 16.21 19.98 -12.63
N GLU A 158 15.53 21.12 -12.74
CA GLU A 158 14.23 21.22 -13.38
C GLU A 158 14.45 21.11 -14.89
N GLU A 159 14.15 19.94 -15.44
CA GLU A 159 14.08 19.70 -16.87
C GLU A 159 12.89 20.50 -17.42
N LYS A 160 13.21 21.54 -18.22
CA LYS A 160 12.22 22.39 -18.88
C LYS A 160 11.49 21.57 -19.95
N VAL A 161 10.22 21.31 -19.72
CA VAL A 161 9.27 20.89 -20.76
C VAL A 161 9.02 22.09 -21.66
N ASN A 162 9.54 22.05 -22.90
CA ASN A 162 9.10 22.99 -23.93
C ASN A 162 7.72 22.54 -24.45
N VAL A 163 6.79 23.50 -24.40
CA VAL A 163 5.45 23.48 -25.01
C VAL A 163 5.57 23.53 -26.52
#